data_AF-A0AAV3XAG3-F1
#
_entry.id   AF-A0AAV3XAG3-F1
#
_cell.length_a   1.000
_cell.length_b   1.000
_cell.length_c   1.000
_cell.angle_alpha   90.00
_cell.angle_beta   90.00
_cell.angle_gamma   90.00
#
_symmetry.space_group_name_H-M   'P 1'
#
loop_
_entity.id
_entity.type
_entity.pdbx_description
1 polymer ?
#
loop_
_entity_poly.entity_id
_entity_poly.type
_entity_poly.pdbx_seq_one_letter_code
_entity_poly.pdbx_strand_id
1 'polypeptide(L)'
;MRSPVDGTLFLLPIQRPGVVVQPGQTIAQIAPQGAKLIFKAQMPTSESGFIRQGMPVKLKFDAYPFQDYGVVSGQLNWISPDSKIVDVPPGKVEVFEL
;
A
#
# COMPACT_ATOMS: atom_id res chain seq x y z
N MET A 1 -12.90 21.72 -13.22
CA MET A 1 -12.64 20.37 -12.68
C MET A 1 -12.67 20.47 -11.17
N ARG A 2 -13.34 19.56 -10.46
CA ARG A 2 -13.43 19.56 -8.99
C ARG A 2 -13.13 18.16 -8.47
N SER A 3 -12.45 18.04 -7.33
CA SER A 3 -12.22 16.74 -6.70
C SER A 3 -13.55 16.08 -6.31
N PRO A 4 -13.72 14.78 -6.54
CA PRO A 4 -14.89 14.04 -6.05
C PRO A 4 -14.80 13.72 -4.55
N VAL A 5 -13.62 13.90 -3.93
CA VAL A 5 -13.36 13.56 -2.53
C VAL A 5 -12.66 14.70 -1.79
N ASP A 6 -13.02 14.87 -0.53
CA ASP A 6 -12.30 15.75 0.38
C ASP A 6 -11.03 15.03 0.87
N GLY A 7 -9.89 15.72 0.78
CA GLY A 7 -8.60 15.10 1.07
C GLY A 7 -7.42 16.05 0.87
N THR A 8 -6.23 15.54 1.18
CA THR A 8 -4.97 16.26 1.01
C THR A 8 -4.47 16.10 -0.42
N LEU A 9 -4.07 17.21 -1.05
CA LEU A 9 -3.41 17.19 -2.36
C LEU A 9 -2.04 16.48 -2.22
N PHE A 10 -1.92 15.27 -2.77
CA PHE A 10 -0.70 14.48 -2.70
C PHE A 10 0.28 14.87 -3.80
N LEU A 11 -0.23 15.05 -5.02
CA LEU A 11 0.60 15.33 -6.19
C LEU A 11 -0.14 16.23 -7.17
N LEU A 12 0.51 17.32 -7.59
CA LEU A 12 0.01 18.25 -8.58
C LEU A 12 1.08 18.45 -9.66
N PRO A 13 1.11 17.58 -10.69
CA PRO A 13 2.09 17.67 -11.78
C PRO A 13 1.98 18.99 -12.56
N ILE A 14 0.80 19.60 -12.57
CA ILE A 14 0.50 20.79 -13.37
C ILE A 14 0.46 22.00 -12.45
N GLN A 15 1.59 22.70 -12.37
CA GLN A 15 1.77 23.85 -11.46
C GLN A 15 1.57 25.20 -12.16
N ARG A 16 1.55 25.22 -13.51
CA ARG A 16 1.54 26.46 -14.29
C ARG A 16 0.24 26.63 -15.09
N PRO A 17 -0.37 27.83 -15.10
CA PRO A 17 -1.48 28.15 -15.99
C PRO A 17 -1.05 28.07 -17.47
N GLY A 18 -1.95 27.62 -18.35
CA GLY A 18 -1.70 27.55 -19.80
C GLY A 18 -1.06 26.26 -20.31
N VAL A 19 -0.83 25.28 -19.43
CA VAL A 19 -0.38 23.94 -19.84
C VAL A 19 -1.55 23.19 -20.51
N VAL A 20 -1.30 22.66 -21.71
CA VAL A 20 -2.26 21.82 -22.42
C VAL A 20 -2.25 20.43 -21.82
N VAL A 21 -3.41 19.97 -21.34
CA VAL A 21 -3.61 18.62 -20.81
C VAL A 21 -4.08 17.69 -21.92
N GLN A 22 -3.46 16.52 -22.01
CA GLN A 22 -3.95 15.48 -22.91
C GLN A 22 -5.07 14.66 -22.23
N PRO A 23 -6.06 14.15 -22.99
CA PRO A 23 -7.04 13.21 -22.46
C PRO A 23 -6.34 12.00 -21.81
N GLY A 24 -6.71 11.68 -20.57
CA GLY A 24 -6.10 10.60 -19.79
C GLY A 24 -4.90 11.02 -18.93
N GLN A 25 -4.43 12.26 -19.04
CA GLN A 25 -3.35 12.76 -18.20
C GLN A 25 -3.86 13.05 -16.78
N THR A 26 -3.17 12.50 -15.77
CA THR A 26 -3.48 12.78 -14.37
C THR A 26 -3.12 14.22 -14.01
N ILE A 27 -4.13 15.00 -13.61
CA ILE A 27 -3.97 16.43 -13.30
C ILE A 27 -3.67 16.65 -11.81
N ALA A 28 -4.24 15.85 -10.92
CA ALA A 28 -3.99 15.89 -9.50
C ALA A 28 -4.27 14.53 -8.85
N GLN A 29 -3.49 14.18 -7.83
CA GLN A 29 -3.74 13.03 -6.95
C GLN A 29 -4.10 13.55 -5.57
N ILE A 30 -5.23 13.07 -5.03
CA ILE A 30 -5.77 13.52 -3.74
C ILE A 30 -5.85 12.30 -2.83
N ALA A 31 -5.22 12.40 -1.66
CA ALA A 31 -5.29 11.41 -0.60
C ALA A 31 -6.51 11.73 0.28
N PRO A 32 -7.57 10.90 0.28
CA PRO A 32 -8.79 11.20 1.03
C PRO A 32 -8.55 11.27 2.54
N GLN A 33 -9.18 12.23 3.19
CA GLN A 33 -9.08 12.40 4.63
C GLN A 33 -9.86 11.28 5.34
N GLY A 34 -9.21 10.58 6.28
CA GLY A 34 -9.83 9.45 6.99
C GLY A 34 -9.75 8.11 6.27
N ALA A 35 -8.90 7.98 5.24
CA ALA A 35 -8.58 6.68 4.65
C ALA A 35 -8.08 5.72 5.75
N LYS A 36 -8.66 4.52 5.80
CA LYS A 36 -8.16 3.47 6.67
C LYS A 36 -6.73 3.12 6.25
N LEU A 37 -5.82 3.10 7.21
CA LEU A 37 -4.47 2.61 6.96
C LEU A 37 -4.53 1.10 6.70
N ILE A 38 -4.09 0.70 5.51
CA ILE A 38 -3.98 -0.70 5.12
C ILE A 38 -2.50 -0.99 4.97
N PHE A 39 -2.01 -2.00 5.69
CA PHE A 39 -0.67 -2.51 5.50
C PHE A 39 -0.69 -3.56 4.42
N LYS A 40 0.15 -3.37 3.41
CA LYS A 40 0.37 -4.35 2.36
C LYS A 40 1.67 -5.09 2.65
N ALA A 41 1.57 -6.39 2.85
CA ALA A 41 2.74 -7.24 3.10
C ALA A 41 2.92 -8.24 1.96
N GLN A 42 4.13 -8.79 1.90
CA GLN A 42 4.62 -9.57 0.78
C GLN A 42 5.22 -10.86 1.34
N MET A 43 4.72 -12.04 0.95
CA MET A 43 5.17 -13.33 1.50
C MET A 43 5.37 -14.44 0.45
N PRO A 44 6.39 -15.32 0.59
CA PRO A 44 6.60 -16.46 -0.30
C PRO A 44 5.42 -17.43 -0.45
N THR A 45 5.26 -17.98 -1.65
CA THR A 45 4.26 -19.04 -1.94
C THR A 45 4.37 -20.23 -1.02
N SER A 46 5.59 -20.65 -0.70
CA SER A 46 5.85 -21.78 0.19
C SER A 46 5.26 -21.61 1.60
N GLU A 47 5.07 -20.37 2.05
CA GLU A 47 4.55 -20.05 3.38
C GLU A 47 3.05 -19.70 3.36
N SER A 48 2.47 -19.46 2.17
CA SER A 48 1.06 -19.04 1.99
C SER A 48 0.05 -20.07 2.47
N GLY A 49 0.39 -21.36 2.45
CA GLY A 49 -0.51 -22.45 2.85
C GLY A 49 -0.93 -22.43 4.33
N PHE A 50 -0.21 -21.69 5.18
CA PHE A 50 -0.49 -21.61 6.62
C PHE A 50 -1.26 -20.35 7.02
N ILE A 51 -1.46 -19.41 6.09
CA ILE A 51 -2.12 -18.14 6.39
C ILE A 51 -3.62 -18.21 6.13
N ARG A 52 -4.41 -17.64 7.04
CA ARG A 52 -5.87 -17.55 6.96
C ARG A 52 -6.34 -16.16 7.33
N GLN A 53 -7.40 -15.71 6.66
CA GLN A 53 -8.06 -14.45 7.00
C GLN A 53 -8.49 -14.46 8.48
N GLY A 54 -8.35 -13.31 9.15
CA GLY A 54 -8.64 -13.15 10.58
C GLY A 54 -7.48 -13.53 11.51
N MET A 55 -6.34 -14.01 10.99
CA MET A 55 -5.18 -14.27 11.84
C MET A 55 -4.64 -12.97 12.46
N PRO A 56 -4.32 -12.97 13.77
CA PRO A 56 -3.71 -11.82 14.41
C PRO A 56 -2.27 -11.64 13.89
N VAL A 57 -1.93 -10.42 13.49
CA VAL A 57 -0.59 -10.06 13.04
C VAL A 57 0.01 -9.03 13.98
N LYS A 58 1.34 -9.10 14.16
CA LYS A 58 2.10 -8.12 14.93
C LYS A 58 3.10 -7.44 14.00
N LEU A 59 2.92 -6.14 13.80
CA LEU A 59 3.80 -5.31 12.98
C LEU A 59 4.87 -4.70 13.89
N LYS A 60 6.13 -4.93 13.51
CA LYS A 60 7.30 -4.30 14.12
C LYS A 60 7.93 -3.39 13.07
N PHE A 61 8.10 -2.12 13.41
CA PHE A 61 8.74 -1.16 12.52
C PHE A 61 10.22 -1.10 12.85
N ASP A 62 11.09 -1.33 11.88
CA ASP A 62 12.54 -1.25 12.12
C ASP A 62 12.98 0.20 12.35
N ALA A 63 12.27 1.16 11.74
CA ALA A 63 12.50 2.59 11.94
C ALA A 63 12.14 3.12 13.35
N TYR A 64 11.38 2.35 14.14
CA TYR A 64 10.95 2.74 15.48
C TYR A 64 11.19 1.58 16.46
N PRO A 65 12.17 1.68 17.38
CA PRO A 65 12.47 0.61 18.32
C PRO A 65 11.21 0.14 19.07
N PHE A 66 10.89 -1.14 18.96
CA PHE A 66 9.70 -1.71 19.60
C PHE A 66 9.75 -1.64 21.14
N GLN A 67 10.93 -1.45 21.72
CA GLN A 67 11.12 -1.27 23.16
C GLN A 67 10.47 0.04 23.65
N ASP A 68 10.49 1.08 22.81
CA ASP A 68 9.95 2.40 23.15
C ASP A 68 8.53 2.61 22.59
N TYR A 69 8.27 2.11 21.37
CA TYR A 69 7.01 2.35 20.64
C TYR A 69 6.04 1.15 20.64
N GLY A 70 6.48 0.00 21.14
CA GLY A 70 5.67 -1.22 21.19
C GLY A 70 5.52 -1.93 19.85
N VAL A 71 4.50 -2.78 19.76
CA VAL A 71 4.13 -3.51 18.53
C VAL A 71 2.73 -3.12 18.09
N VAL A 72 2.54 -2.87 16.80
CA VAL A 72 1.22 -2.58 16.26
C VAL A 72 0.52 -3.91 16.01
N SER A 73 -0.59 -4.14 16.71
CA SER A 73 -1.44 -5.31 16.49
C SER A 73 -2.38 -5.04 15.32
N GLY A 74 -2.48 -6.00 14.41
CA GLY A 74 -3.39 -5.96 13.28
C GLY A 74 -4.10 -7.29 13.10
N GLN A 75 -4.97 -7.36 12.11
CA GLN A 75 -5.60 -8.59 11.67
C GLN A 75 -5.44 -8.71 10.16
N LEU A 76 -5.24 -9.94 9.69
CA LEU A 76 -5.20 -10.21 8.28
C LEU A 76 -6.61 -10.09 7.70
N ASN A 77 -6.90 -8.97 7.03
CA ASN A 77 -8.22 -8.70 6.49
C ASN A 77 -8.44 -9.35 5.13
N TRP A 78 -7.38 -9.51 4.34
CA TRP A 78 -7.50 -10.00 2.98
C TRP A 78 -6.25 -10.77 2.56
N ILE A 79 -6.42 -11.68 1.60
CA ILE A 79 -5.34 -12.43 0.98
C ILE A 79 -5.60 -12.35 -0.52
N SER A 80 -4.62 -11.86 -1.27
CA SER A 80 -4.74 -11.84 -2.72
C SER A 80 -4.89 -13.26 -3.26
N PRO A 81 -5.92 -13.56 -4.07
CA PRO A 81 -6.03 -14.84 -4.77
C PRO A 81 -5.04 -14.96 -5.94
N ASP A 82 -4.35 -13.87 -6.28
CA ASP A 82 -3.39 -13.77 -7.39
C ASP A 82 -1.96 -13.65 -6.83
N SER A 83 -1.03 -14.41 -7.40
CA SER A 83 0.40 -14.36 -7.06
C SER A 83 1.12 -13.55 -8.13
N LYS A 84 1.76 -12.45 -7.72
CA LYS A 84 2.58 -11.65 -8.62
C LYS A 84 4.04 -11.98 -8.38
N ILE A 85 4.74 -12.35 -9.45
CA ILE A 85 6.19 -12.44 -9.44
C ILE A 85 6.71 -11.01 -9.30
N VAL A 86 7.21 -10.67 -8.11
CA VAL A 86 7.93 -9.42 -7.89
C VAL A 86 9.38 -9.71 -8.21
N ASP A 87 9.86 -9.23 -9.36
CA ASP A 87 11.29 -9.27 -9.70
C ASP A 87 12.06 -8.36 -8.74
N VAL A 88 12.58 -8.92 -7.66
CA VAL A 88 13.63 -8.33 -6.83
C VAL A 88 14.99 -8.72 -7.42
N PRO A 89 15.83 -7.78 -7.89
CA PRO A 89 17.18 -8.11 -8.34
C PRO A 89 18.08 -8.46 -7.14
N PRO A 90 18.82 -9.60 -7.12
CA PRO A 90 18.81 -10.74 -8.02
C PRO A 90 18.35 -12.01 -7.28
N GLY A 91 17.04 -12.26 -7.29
CA GLY A 91 16.48 -13.53 -6.85
C GLY A 91 14.98 -13.49 -6.96
N LYS A 92 14.42 -14.13 -7.98
CA LYS A 92 12.97 -14.27 -8.15
C LYS A 92 12.40 -14.98 -6.94
N VAL A 93 11.73 -14.23 -6.07
CA VAL A 93 10.90 -14.77 -5.00
C VAL A 93 9.47 -14.53 -5.43
N GLU A 94 8.65 -15.59 -5.47
CA GLU A 94 7.21 -15.44 -5.66
C GLU A 94 6.63 -14.80 -4.40
N VAL A 95 5.79 -13.79 -4.53
CA VAL A 95 5.34 -13.00 -3.38
C VAL A 95 3.82 -12.80 -3.44
N PHE A 96 3.13 -13.23 -2.38
CA PHE A 96 1.72 -12.95 -2.13
C PHE A 96 1.53 -11.58 -1.51
N GLU A 97 0.62 -10.80 -2.08
CA GLU A 97 0.17 -9.54 -1.51
C GLU A 97 -0.92 -9.82 -0.45
N LEU A 98 -0.60 -9.54 0.81
CA LEU A 98 -1.51 -9.57 1.96
C LEU A 98 -2.05 -8.17 2.24
#